data_AF-A0A699UHV8-F1
#
_entry.id   AF-A0A699UHV8-F1
#
_cell.length_a   1.000
_cell.length_b   1.000
_cell.length_c   1.000
_cell.angle_alpha   90.00
_cell.angle_beta   90.00
_cell.angle_gamma   90.00
#
_symmetry.space_group_name_H-M   'P 1'
#
loop_
_entity.id
_entity.type
_entity.pdbx_description
1 polymer ?
#
loop_
_entity_poly.entity_id
_entity_poly.type
_entity_poly.pdbx_seq_one_letter_code
_entity_poly.pdbx_strand_id
1 'polypeptide(L)'
;HLGITPNLKELNLRDCHYLVELHMPAESLKLKSIDLCHSKLRTLYLGFTPNLETLSLSDCQFLVELHMSAKSLKLKSLTLSHSKLRTLYLGFTPNLETLSLSDCQFLVELHMSAKSLKLKSLTLSHSKLKTLYLGVTPNLETLSLKDKVETL
;
A
#
# COMPACT_ATOMS: atom_id res chain seq x y z
N HIS A 1 12.06 16.04 4.49
CA HIS A 1 12.90 15.09 5.24
C HIS A 1 12.40 15.03 6.68
N LEU A 2 12.09 13.84 7.22
CA LEU A 2 11.52 13.73 8.58
C LEU A 2 12.54 13.86 9.72
N GLY A 3 13.83 13.66 9.46
CA GLY A 3 14.86 13.76 10.51
C GLY A 3 14.84 12.56 11.44
N ILE A 4 15.44 12.71 12.63
CA ILE A 4 15.41 11.68 13.67
C ILE A 4 14.13 11.87 14.49
N THR A 5 13.13 11.03 14.27
CA THR A 5 11.82 11.10 14.95
C THR A 5 11.51 9.79 15.70
N PRO A 6 12.26 9.47 16.77
CA PRO A 6 12.24 8.14 17.42
C PRO A 6 10.91 7.84 18.14
N ASN A 7 10.10 8.88 18.37
CA ASN A 7 8.83 8.80 19.08
C ASN A 7 7.61 8.96 18.18
N LEU A 8 7.79 9.21 16.87
CA LEU A 8 6.68 9.41 15.95
C LEU A 8 5.85 8.13 15.83
N LYS A 9 4.56 8.23 16.11
CA LYS A 9 3.60 7.12 16.01
C LYS A 9 2.68 7.26 14.80
N GLU A 10 2.43 8.48 14.36
CA GLU A 10 1.52 8.78 13.27
C GLU A 10 2.13 9.86 12.40
N LEU A 11 2.10 9.64 11.08
CA LEU A 11 2.49 10.62 10.08
C LEU A 11 1.27 10.91 9.22
N ASN A 12 0.69 12.09 9.36
CA ASN A 12 -0.41 12.55 8.53
C ASN A 12 0.07 13.72 7.66
N LEU A 13 0.18 13.45 6.35
CA LEU A 13 0.45 14.45 5.31
C LEU A 13 -0.65 14.40 4.24
N ARG A 14 -1.88 14.07 4.66
CA ARG A 14 -3.06 14.17 3.78
C ARG A 14 -3.16 15.59 3.21
N ASP A 15 -3.62 15.69 1.97
CA ASP A 15 -3.85 16.95 1.23
C ASP A 15 -2.58 17.79 1.02
N CYS A 16 -1.41 17.19 1.23
CA CYS A 16 -0.14 17.81 0.83
C CYS A 16 0.05 17.67 -0.70
N HIS A 17 -0.79 18.35 -1.47
CA HIS A 17 -0.86 18.28 -2.94
C HIS A 17 0.41 18.72 -3.69
N TYR A 18 1.40 19.28 -2.98
CA TYR A 18 2.70 19.64 -3.54
C TYR A 18 3.84 18.76 -3.01
N LEU A 19 3.55 17.77 -2.16
CA LEU A 19 4.54 16.82 -1.67
C LEU A 19 4.92 15.87 -2.79
N VAL A 20 6.07 16.12 -3.41
CA VAL A 20 6.64 15.31 -4.50
C VAL A 20 7.69 14.32 -4.02
N GLU A 21 8.25 14.54 -2.83
CA GLU A 21 9.30 13.73 -2.23
C GLU A 21 9.12 13.61 -0.71
N LEU A 22 9.31 12.41 -0.17
CA LEU A 22 9.29 12.14 1.27
C LEU A 22 10.47 11.23 1.64
N HIS A 23 11.42 11.81 2.36
CA HIS A 23 12.52 11.08 2.97
C HIS A 23 12.12 10.57 4.35
N MET A 24 11.82 9.27 4.42
CA MET A 24 11.61 8.54 5.67
C MET A 24 12.94 8.32 6.39
N PRO A 25 12.97 8.33 7.73
CA PRO A 25 14.15 7.90 8.48
C PRO A 25 14.48 6.44 8.17
N ALA A 26 15.75 6.05 8.28
CA ALA A 26 16.18 4.66 8.06
C ALA A 26 15.39 3.66 8.92
N GLU A 27 15.10 4.04 10.17
CA GLU A 27 14.27 3.28 11.10
C GLU A 27 13.18 4.16 11.72
N SER A 28 11.94 3.66 11.69
CA SER A 28 10.79 4.30 12.32
C SER A 28 10.06 3.29 13.20
N LEU A 29 10.73 2.93 14.31
CA LEU A 29 10.33 1.81 15.16
C LEU A 29 9.00 2.02 15.89
N LYS A 30 8.55 3.26 16.12
CA LYS A 30 7.27 3.52 16.81
C LYS A 30 6.13 3.90 15.87
N LEU A 31 6.40 4.07 14.58
CA LEU A 31 5.42 4.51 13.60
C LEU A 31 4.40 3.41 13.34
N LYS A 32 3.12 3.75 13.49
CA LYS A 32 1.96 2.85 13.38
C LYS A 32 1.04 3.23 12.24
N SER A 33 0.95 4.52 11.90
CA SER A 33 0.07 5.00 10.84
C SER A 33 0.77 5.99 9.94
N ILE A 34 0.54 5.84 8.63
CA ILE A 34 0.94 6.79 7.60
C ILE A 34 -0.29 7.10 6.74
N ASP A 35 -0.63 8.38 6.65
CA ASP A 35 -1.62 8.91 5.72
C ASP A 35 -0.95 9.91 4.77
N LEU A 36 -0.87 9.55 3.48
CA LEU A 36 -0.30 10.38 2.41
C LEU A 36 -1.33 10.62 1.30
N CYS A 37 -2.63 10.55 1.64
CA CYS A 37 -3.70 10.75 0.67
C CYS A 37 -3.55 12.09 -0.06
N HIS A 38 -3.84 12.10 -1.35
CA HIS A 38 -3.75 13.28 -2.22
C HIS A 38 -2.35 13.91 -2.36
N SER A 39 -1.28 13.13 -2.11
CA SER A 39 0.09 13.57 -2.35
C SER A 39 0.51 13.39 -3.83
N LYS A 40 1.53 14.14 -4.26
CA LYS A 40 2.15 14.00 -5.59
C LYS A 40 3.45 13.18 -5.54
N LEU A 41 3.60 12.34 -4.53
CA LEU A 41 4.77 11.48 -4.38
C LEU A 41 4.90 10.59 -5.61
N ARG A 42 6.09 10.58 -6.19
CA ARG A 42 6.42 9.64 -7.29
C ARG A 42 6.88 8.30 -6.77
N THR A 43 7.63 8.32 -5.67
CA THR A 43 8.17 7.14 -5.03
C THR A 43 7.98 7.24 -3.52
N LEU A 44 7.68 6.11 -2.88
CA LEU A 44 7.65 6.00 -1.43
C LEU A 44 8.53 4.85 -0.96
N TYR A 45 9.55 5.18 -0.16
CA TYR A 45 10.38 4.21 0.56
C TYR A 45 10.02 4.27 2.04
N LEU A 46 9.44 3.21 2.59
CA LEU A 46 9.04 3.17 4.00
C LEU A 46 10.18 2.86 4.97
N GLY A 47 11.36 2.49 4.47
CA GLY A 47 12.48 2.07 5.30
C GLY A 47 12.12 0.91 6.23
N PHE A 48 12.79 0.79 7.38
CA PHE A 48 12.44 -0.20 8.40
C PHE A 48 11.33 0.33 9.33
N THR A 49 10.09 -0.04 9.03
CA THR A 49 8.85 0.33 9.76
C THR A 49 8.12 -0.91 10.33
N PRO A 50 8.74 -1.66 11.26
CA PRO A 50 8.22 -2.97 11.70
C PRO A 50 6.87 -2.91 12.44
N ASN A 51 6.49 -1.73 12.94
CA ASN A 51 5.27 -1.52 13.71
C ASN A 51 4.14 -0.81 12.95
N LEU A 52 4.31 -0.57 11.64
CA LEU A 52 3.28 0.05 10.82
C LEU A 52 2.04 -0.85 10.77
N GLU A 53 0.89 -0.32 11.15
CA GLU A 53 -0.41 -1.00 11.18
C GLU A 53 -1.30 -0.54 10.03
N THR A 54 -1.22 0.74 9.64
CA THR A 54 -2.06 1.33 8.57
C THR A 54 -1.24 2.18 7.61
N LEU A 55 -1.48 2.00 6.31
CA LEU A 55 -0.93 2.83 5.24
C LEU A 55 -2.05 3.26 4.29
N SER A 56 -2.28 4.57 4.19
CA SER A 56 -3.27 5.16 3.28
C SER A 56 -2.59 5.98 2.19
N LEU A 57 -2.79 5.55 0.95
CA LEU A 57 -2.24 6.13 -0.28
C LEU A 57 -3.37 6.43 -1.30
N SER A 58 -4.52 6.88 -0.82
CA SER A 58 -5.62 7.23 -1.69
C SER A 58 -5.30 8.47 -2.53
N ASP A 59 -5.78 8.49 -3.76
CA ASP A 59 -5.58 9.59 -4.71
C ASP A 59 -4.10 10.00 -4.92
N CYS A 60 -3.19 9.03 -4.96
CA CYS A 60 -1.76 9.24 -5.18
C CYS A 60 -1.41 9.15 -6.68
N GLN A 61 -1.94 10.09 -7.47
CA GLN A 61 -1.94 10.12 -8.95
C GLN A 61 -0.56 10.07 -9.64
N PHE A 62 0.50 10.30 -8.88
CA PHE A 62 1.87 10.32 -9.40
C PHE A 62 2.72 9.17 -8.89
N LEU A 63 2.21 8.36 -7.95
CA LEU A 63 2.96 7.26 -7.34
C LEU A 63 3.17 6.15 -8.37
N VAL A 64 4.43 5.94 -8.73
CA VAL A 64 4.88 4.90 -9.67
C VAL A 64 5.63 3.77 -8.99
N GLU A 65 6.15 4.02 -7.79
CA GLU A 65 6.96 3.06 -7.02
C GLU A 65 6.63 3.11 -5.53
N LEU A 66 6.40 1.93 -4.95
CA LEU A 66 6.14 1.74 -3.53
C LEU A 66 7.04 0.63 -3.02
N HIS A 67 7.96 0.99 -2.12
CA HIS A 67 8.91 0.08 -1.51
C HIS A 67 8.55 -0.14 -0.04
N MET A 68 7.87 -1.27 0.19
CA MET A 68 7.51 -1.72 1.54
C MET A 68 8.72 -2.37 2.23
N SER A 69 8.78 -2.27 3.56
CA SER A 69 9.74 -3.05 4.33
C SER A 69 9.53 -4.55 4.10
N ALA A 70 10.62 -5.30 3.93
CA ALA A 70 10.57 -6.77 3.90
C ALA A 70 9.98 -7.38 5.19
N LYS A 71 9.85 -6.60 6.26
CA LYS A 71 9.29 -7.00 7.56
C LYS A 71 8.21 -6.02 8.05
N SER A 72 7.30 -5.57 7.19
CA SER A 72 6.07 -4.86 7.61
C SER A 72 5.09 -5.79 8.35
N LEU A 73 5.56 -6.38 9.45
CA LEU A 73 4.93 -7.52 10.11
C LEU A 73 3.56 -7.16 10.68
N LYS A 74 3.35 -5.91 11.12
CA LYS A 74 2.12 -5.49 11.79
C LYS A 74 1.10 -4.82 10.88
N LEU A 75 1.38 -4.70 9.58
CA LEU A 75 0.47 -4.02 8.66
C LEU A 75 -0.85 -4.79 8.58
N LYS A 76 -1.95 -4.12 8.94
CA LYS A 76 -3.32 -4.66 8.95
C LYS A 76 -4.14 -4.11 7.80
N SER A 77 -3.92 -2.86 7.42
CA SER A 77 -4.69 -2.20 6.36
C SER A 77 -3.77 -1.44 5.40
N LEU A 78 -4.01 -1.65 4.11
CA LEU A 78 -3.43 -0.86 3.03
C LEU A 78 -4.54 -0.39 2.09
N THR A 79 -4.64 0.92 1.90
CA THR A 79 -5.47 1.53 0.86
C THR A 79 -4.58 2.23 -0.15
N LEU A 80 -4.86 2.02 -1.44
CA LEU A 80 -4.18 2.69 -2.54
C LEU A 80 -5.22 2.98 -3.62
N SER A 81 -5.32 4.24 -4.03
CA SER A 81 -6.21 4.59 -5.13
C SER A 81 -5.64 5.62 -6.07
N HIS A 82 -6.14 5.62 -7.30
CA HIS A 82 -5.71 6.49 -8.39
C HIS A 82 -4.18 6.59 -8.47
N SER A 83 -3.46 5.46 -8.50
CA SER A 83 -2.00 5.47 -8.62
C SER A 83 -1.52 5.05 -10.00
N LYS A 84 -0.28 5.39 -10.33
CA LYS A 84 0.44 4.96 -11.53
C LYS A 84 1.31 3.73 -11.28
N LEU A 85 1.14 3.06 -10.14
CA LEU A 85 1.85 1.83 -9.82
C LEU A 85 1.51 0.75 -10.83
N ARG A 86 2.55 0.16 -11.42
CA ARG A 86 2.40 -0.96 -12.36
C ARG A 86 2.44 -2.32 -11.67
N THR A 87 3.20 -2.41 -10.61
CA THR A 87 3.35 -3.62 -9.82
C THR A 87 3.29 -3.28 -8.34
N LEU A 88 2.56 -4.08 -7.57
CA LEU A 88 2.55 -3.99 -6.12
C LEU A 88 3.08 -5.29 -5.50
N TYR A 89 4.21 -5.17 -4.82
CA TYR A 89 4.78 -6.24 -3.99
C TYR A 89 4.52 -5.93 -2.52
N LEU A 90 3.71 -6.76 -1.85
CA LEU A 90 3.45 -6.57 -0.42
C LEU A 90 4.55 -7.15 0.46
N GLY A 91 5.43 -7.99 -0.09
CA GLY A 91 6.46 -8.67 0.69
C GLY A 91 5.85 -9.57 1.76
N PHE A 92 6.48 -9.66 2.93
CA PHE A 92 6.01 -10.48 4.04
C PHE A 92 5.10 -9.67 4.99
N THR A 93 3.79 -9.70 4.73
CA THR A 93 2.74 -9.01 5.51
C THR A 93 1.74 -10.01 6.13
N PRO A 94 2.18 -10.85 7.08
CA PRO A 94 1.36 -11.94 7.62
C PRO A 94 0.11 -11.49 8.38
N ASN A 95 0.06 -10.23 8.82
CA ASN A 95 -1.05 -9.65 9.58
C ASN A 95 -1.98 -8.76 8.73
N LEU A 96 -1.80 -8.71 7.41
CA LEU A 96 -2.69 -7.90 6.56
C LEU A 96 -4.10 -8.48 6.63
N GLU A 97 -5.07 -7.65 6.99
CA GLU A 97 -6.48 -8.01 7.12
C GLU A 97 -7.28 -7.46 5.94
N THR A 98 -6.96 -6.24 5.50
CA THR A 98 -7.67 -5.55 4.42
C THR A 98 -6.69 -4.95 3.41
N LEU A 99 -6.94 -5.22 2.14
CA LEU A 99 -6.29 -4.57 1.01
C LEU A 99 -7.35 -3.99 0.07
N SER A 100 -7.31 -2.68 -0.12
CA SER A 100 -8.19 -1.98 -1.05
C SER A 100 -7.39 -1.23 -2.11
N LEU A 101 -7.60 -1.61 -3.37
CA LEU A 101 -6.95 -1.08 -4.55
C LEU A 101 -8.02 -0.59 -5.53
N SER A 102 -8.26 0.72 -5.63
CA SER A 102 -9.29 1.26 -6.54
C SER A 102 -8.70 2.23 -7.55
N ASP A 103 -9.19 2.20 -8.79
CA ASP A 103 -8.78 3.13 -9.85
C ASP A 103 -7.27 3.16 -10.11
N CYS A 104 -6.59 2.04 -9.85
CA CYS A 104 -5.19 1.85 -10.18
C CYS A 104 -5.05 1.37 -11.63
N GLN A 105 -5.39 2.25 -12.57
CA GLN A 105 -5.49 1.97 -14.01
C GLN A 105 -4.19 1.50 -14.67
N PHE A 106 -3.06 1.62 -13.98
CA PHE A 106 -1.75 1.17 -14.45
C PHE A 106 -1.30 -0.14 -13.81
N LEU A 107 -1.99 -0.62 -12.77
CA LEU A 107 -1.61 -1.83 -12.04
C LEU A 107 -1.84 -3.05 -12.93
N VAL A 108 -0.75 -3.76 -13.24
CA VAL A 108 -0.73 -4.96 -14.07
C VAL A 108 -0.45 -6.22 -13.22
N GLU A 109 0.32 -6.07 -12.16
CA GLU A 109 0.73 -7.21 -11.31
C GLU A 109 0.52 -6.91 -9.83
N LEU A 110 -0.11 -7.86 -9.12
CA LEU A 110 -0.25 -7.85 -7.68
C LEU A 110 0.37 -9.12 -7.08
N HIS A 111 1.36 -8.92 -6.21
CA HIS A 111 2.08 -9.98 -5.52
C HIS A 111 1.84 -9.88 -4.01
N MET A 112 0.98 -10.75 -3.51
CA MET A 112 0.72 -10.89 -2.08
C MET A 112 1.84 -11.68 -1.39
N SER A 113 1.87 -11.62 -0.05
CA SER A 113 2.72 -12.53 0.74
C SER A 113 2.34 -13.98 0.44
N ALA A 114 3.35 -14.86 0.32
CA ALA A 114 3.15 -16.30 0.16
C ALA A 114 2.25 -16.90 1.27
N LYS A 115 2.24 -16.28 2.46
CA LYS A 115 1.33 -16.58 3.56
C LYS A 115 0.70 -15.29 4.06
N SER A 116 -0.52 -15.00 3.61
CA SER A 116 -1.33 -13.87 4.06
C SER A 116 -2.45 -14.39 4.95
N LEU A 117 -2.07 -14.93 6.12
CA LEU A 117 -2.93 -15.76 6.94
C LEU A 117 -4.11 -15.01 7.56
N LYS A 118 -4.02 -13.69 7.73
CA LYS A 118 -5.09 -12.87 8.32
C LYS A 118 -5.93 -12.12 7.30
N LEU A 119 -5.64 -12.24 6.00
CA LEU A 119 -6.33 -11.46 4.98
C LEU A 119 -7.79 -11.87 4.94
N LYS A 120 -8.69 -10.93 5.22
CA LYS A 120 -10.15 -11.10 5.20
C LYS A 120 -10.77 -10.47 3.98
N SER A 121 -10.26 -9.32 3.54
CA SER A 121 -10.82 -8.59 2.42
C SER A 121 -9.75 -8.14 1.44
N LEU A 122 -9.95 -8.51 0.18
CA LEU A 122 -9.24 -7.96 -0.97
C LEU A 122 -10.27 -7.37 -1.95
N THR A 123 -10.21 -6.06 -2.11
CA THR A 123 -10.98 -5.36 -3.14
C THR A 123 -10.03 -4.72 -4.14
N LEU A 124 -10.24 -5.04 -5.41
CA LEU A 124 -9.51 -4.46 -6.52
C LEU A 124 -10.50 -4.03 -7.60
N SER A 125 -10.47 -2.76 -7.98
CA SER A 125 -11.34 -2.23 -9.02
C SER A 125 -10.63 -1.27 -9.96
N HIS A 126 -11.08 -1.26 -11.20
CA HIS A 126 -10.64 -0.31 -12.24
C HIS A 126 -9.12 -0.35 -12.43
N SER A 127 -8.60 -1.54 -12.71
CA SER A 127 -7.18 -1.81 -12.94
C SER A 127 -6.93 -2.36 -14.35
N LYS A 128 -5.66 -2.62 -14.67
CA LYS A 128 -5.25 -3.41 -15.84
C LYS A 128 -4.61 -4.74 -15.40
N LEU A 129 -5.08 -5.29 -14.27
CA LEU A 129 -4.46 -6.43 -13.62
C LEU A 129 -4.47 -7.64 -14.58
N LYS A 130 -3.28 -8.14 -14.90
CA LYS A 130 -3.10 -9.36 -15.68
C LYS A 130 -2.66 -10.52 -14.79
N THR A 131 -1.98 -10.20 -13.70
CA THR A 131 -1.36 -11.22 -12.84
C THR A 131 -1.67 -10.94 -11.37
N LEU A 132 -2.21 -11.96 -10.71
CA LEU A 132 -2.53 -11.94 -9.29
C LEU A 132 -1.92 -13.17 -8.61
N TYR A 133 -0.95 -12.93 -7.72
CA TYR A 133 -0.37 -13.96 -6.87
C TYR A 133 -0.89 -13.80 -5.44
N LEU A 134 -1.92 -14.56 -5.09
CA LEU A 134 -2.54 -14.50 -3.75
C LEU A 134 -1.78 -15.25 -2.67
N GLY A 135 -1.05 -16.32 -3.04
CA GLY A 135 -0.45 -17.23 -2.07
C GLY A 135 -1.49 -17.97 -1.23
N VAL A 136 -1.16 -18.32 0.01
CA VAL A 136 -2.06 -19.00 0.95
C VAL A 136 -2.80 -17.97 1.80
N THR A 137 -4.11 -17.82 1.54
CA THR A 137 -5.05 -16.88 2.21
C THR A 137 -6.28 -17.62 2.78
N PRO A 138 -6.13 -18.44 3.84
CA PRO A 138 -7.20 -19.33 4.31
C PRO A 138 -8.39 -18.60 4.96
N ASN A 139 -8.19 -17.35 5.39
CA ASN A 139 -9.21 -16.55 6.08
C ASN A 139 -9.85 -15.49 5.17
N LEU A 140 -9.69 -15.59 3.85
CA LEU A 140 -10.25 -14.62 2.91
C LEU A 140 -11.78 -14.77 2.86
N GLU A 141 -12.48 -13.77 3.38
CA GLU A 141 -13.94 -13.72 3.43
C GLU A 141 -14.51 -12.98 2.21
N THR A 142 -13.80 -11.98 1.70
CA THR A 142 -14.22 -11.15 0.57
C THR A 142 -13.10 -11.00 -0.46
N LEU A 143 -13.40 -11.41 -1.69
CA LEU A 143 -12.60 -11.11 -2.87
C LEU A 143 -13.48 -10.40 -3.90
N SER A 144 -13.22 -9.13 -4.16
CA SER A 144 -13.96 -8.35 -5.17
C SER A 144 -12.99 -7.85 -6.22
N LEU A 145 -13.14 -8.34 -7.45
CA LEU A 145 -12.37 -7.91 -8.62
C LEU A 145 -13.35 -7.27 -9.61
N LYS A 146 -13.28 -5.95 -9.78
CA LYS A 146 -14.21 -5.18 -10.62
C LYS A 146 -13.46 -4.33 -11.64
N ASP A 147 -13.21 -4.87 -12.82
CA ASP A 147 -12.69 -4.06 -13.92
C ASP A 147 -13.84 -3.50 -14.76
N LYS A 148 -13.60 -2.34 -15.40
CA LYS A 148 -14.52 -1.89 -16.46
C LYS A 148 -14.29 -2.83 -17.63
N VAL A 149 -15.34 -3.47 -18.11
CA VAL A 149 -15.35 -4.03 -19.47
C VAL A 149 -15.17 -2.83 -20.40
N GLU A 150 -14.01 -2.72 -21.05
CA GLU A 150 -13.87 -1.80 -22.19
C GLU A 150 -14.85 -2.31 -23.26
N THR A 151 -16.02 -1.69 -23.34
CA THR A 151 -16.90 -1.84 -24.50
C THR A 151 -16.18 -1.21 -25.69
N LEU A 152 -15.82 -2.08 -26.65
CA LEU A 152 -15.21 -1.74 -27.95
C LEU A 152 -16.03 -0.70 -28.72
#